data_AF-A0A2K9DBA2-F1
#
_entry.id   AF-A0A2K9DBA2-F1
#
_cell.length_a   1.000
_cell.length_b   1.000
_cell.length_c   1.000
_cell.angle_alpha   90.00
_cell.angle_beta   90.00
_cell.angle_gamma   90.00
#
_symmetry.space_group_name_H-M   'P 1'
#
loop_
_entity.id
_entity.type
_entity.pdbx_description
1 polymer ?
#
loop_
_entity_poly.entity_id
_entity_poly.type
_entity_poly.pdbx_seq_one_letter_code
_entity_poly.pdbx_strand_id
1 'polypeptide(L)'
;MKLSPGRNKMIPLPLRNSSGWYEEDCEINIPLRYFPAEFAALPHKRDRWTPESLQADSDQSIKDRFPDKWEVANGRELEPGESRQKDILIWAKAHETDFVVTSARKAESDPDLVRVTARRKSDGAEGEYLIPKAEYESRRDGDRGRDGRFAVDLTRHAQLPPAPKAAPELAPTLHKVALPGLHEFMADPVMTRAANERVWGDLGKRWKLQDGRTRTLRELVEEDGVEGLSAWTDRTRLQYSVSIPSGSIPISKATWDYLSRSLPDTRSEWHAAQQAYSVALSKLEAETQGGNYEVWRDEKAKARAAKLAAEATRLRQISQEAYARHEAARKAAEPTPEQLKADLLARECAATLPA
;
A
#
# COMPACT_ATOMS: atom_id res chain seq x y z
N MET A 1 -15.93 0.57 -24.71
CA MET A 1 -16.89 0.66 -25.83
C MET A 1 -16.17 0.96 -27.15
N LYS A 2 -16.58 0.37 -28.29
CA LYS A 2 -15.97 0.65 -29.60
C LYS A 2 -16.97 1.30 -30.56
N LEU A 3 -16.59 2.41 -31.19
CA LEU A 3 -17.34 3.02 -32.28
C LEU A 3 -16.85 2.56 -33.65
N SER A 4 -17.75 2.55 -34.63
CA SER A 4 -17.35 2.41 -36.03
C SER A 4 -16.51 3.62 -36.47
N PRO A 5 -15.62 3.48 -37.47
CA PRO A 5 -14.80 4.60 -37.94
C PRO A 5 -15.62 5.83 -38.36
N GLY A 6 -16.77 5.62 -39.00
CA GLY A 6 -17.67 6.69 -39.42
C GLY A 6 -18.25 7.47 -38.23
N ARG A 7 -18.74 6.74 -37.21
CA ARG A 7 -19.27 7.36 -35.98
C ARG A 7 -18.20 8.08 -35.19
N ASN A 8 -17.02 7.47 -35.08
CA ASN A 8 -15.90 8.08 -34.38
C ASN A 8 -15.49 9.42 -35.00
N LYS A 9 -15.59 9.56 -36.33
CA LYS A 9 -15.31 10.82 -37.04
C LYS A 9 -16.32 11.94 -36.76
N MET A 10 -17.51 11.64 -36.23
CA MET A 10 -18.49 12.66 -35.87
C MET A 10 -18.22 13.28 -34.49
N ILE A 11 -17.42 12.62 -33.64
CA ILE A 11 -17.01 13.18 -32.35
C ILE A 11 -15.98 14.30 -32.59
N PRO A 12 -16.11 15.50 -31.99
CA PRO A 12 -15.12 16.56 -32.09
C PRO A 12 -13.73 16.10 -31.68
N LEU A 13 -12.71 16.59 -32.41
CA LEU A 13 -11.32 16.16 -32.24
C LEU A 13 -10.82 16.15 -30.78
N PRO A 14 -11.11 17.16 -29.93
CA PRO A 14 -10.63 17.17 -28.54
C PRO A 14 -11.14 15.99 -27.69
N LEU A 15 -12.31 15.44 -28.02
CA LEU A 15 -12.95 14.34 -27.30
C LEU A 15 -12.83 13.00 -28.04
N ARG A 16 -12.28 12.99 -29.26
CA ARG A 16 -12.23 11.79 -30.09
C ARG A 16 -11.07 10.89 -29.68
N ASN A 17 -11.36 9.64 -29.35
CA ASN A 17 -10.32 8.62 -29.21
C ASN A 17 -9.88 8.13 -30.59
N SER A 18 -8.59 8.21 -30.91
CA SER A 18 -8.05 7.86 -32.24
C SER A 18 -8.25 6.39 -32.61
N SER A 19 -8.27 5.49 -31.61
CA SER A 19 -8.50 4.06 -31.81
C SER A 19 -9.98 3.70 -32.02
N GLY A 20 -10.89 4.64 -31.73
CA GLY A 20 -12.34 4.40 -31.67
C GLY A 20 -12.78 3.59 -30.45
N TRP A 21 -11.87 3.21 -29.57
CA TRP A 21 -12.17 2.60 -28.27
C TRP A 21 -12.26 3.67 -27.19
N TYR A 22 -13.35 3.66 -26.44
CA TYR A 22 -13.62 4.53 -25.30
C TYR A 22 -13.63 3.67 -24.03
N GLU A 23 -12.81 4.04 -23.05
CA GLU A 23 -12.75 3.46 -21.71
C GLU A 23 -14.12 3.52 -20.97
N GLU A 24 -14.40 2.56 -20.09
CA GLU A 24 -15.75 2.30 -19.53
C GLU A 24 -16.15 3.26 -18.41
N ASP A 25 -15.22 3.69 -17.56
CA ASP A 25 -15.51 4.49 -16.37
C ASP A 25 -15.68 5.97 -16.68
N CYS A 26 -14.94 6.49 -17.66
CA CYS A 26 -14.88 7.91 -17.96
C CYS A 26 -15.25 8.21 -19.41
N GLU A 27 -14.53 7.61 -20.36
CA GLU A 27 -14.63 7.99 -21.78
C GLU A 27 -15.94 7.55 -22.45
N ILE A 28 -16.64 6.54 -21.90
CA ILE A 28 -17.93 6.06 -22.42
C ILE A 28 -18.98 7.17 -22.51
N ASN A 29 -18.90 8.20 -21.67
CA ASN A 29 -19.82 9.33 -21.68
C ASN A 29 -19.71 10.14 -22.98
N ILE A 30 -18.58 10.10 -23.67
CA ILE A 30 -18.39 10.79 -24.94
C ILE A 30 -19.34 10.24 -26.02
N PRO A 31 -19.29 8.95 -26.41
CA PRO A 31 -20.25 8.42 -27.36
C PRO A 31 -21.70 8.51 -26.88
N LEU A 32 -21.97 8.39 -25.56
CA LEU A 32 -23.31 8.54 -25.00
C LEU A 32 -23.88 9.96 -25.20
N ARG A 33 -23.05 11.01 -25.08
CA ARG A 33 -23.44 12.41 -25.36
C ARG A 33 -23.80 12.64 -26.83
N TYR A 34 -23.04 12.06 -27.76
CA TYR A 34 -23.18 12.34 -29.20
C TYR A 34 -24.18 11.42 -29.91
N PHE A 35 -24.46 10.23 -29.37
CA PHE A 35 -25.40 9.28 -29.97
C PHE A 35 -26.46 8.79 -28.97
N PRO A 36 -27.10 9.68 -28.20
CA PRO A 36 -27.94 9.29 -27.06
C PRO A 36 -29.15 8.42 -27.47
N ALA A 37 -29.77 8.70 -28.62
CA ALA A 37 -30.91 7.95 -29.12
C ALA A 37 -30.58 6.48 -29.42
N GLU A 38 -29.39 6.22 -29.97
CA GLU A 38 -28.94 4.85 -30.29
C GLU A 38 -28.68 4.04 -29.02
N PHE A 39 -28.15 4.69 -27.99
CA PHE A 39 -27.88 4.04 -26.72
C PHE A 39 -29.14 3.83 -25.88
N ALA A 40 -30.08 4.79 -25.90
CA ALA A 40 -31.37 4.65 -25.24
C ALA A 40 -32.23 3.53 -25.88
N ALA A 41 -32.04 3.25 -27.18
CA ALA A 41 -32.75 2.18 -27.89
C ALA A 41 -32.24 0.76 -27.59
N LEU A 42 -31.10 0.59 -26.89
CA LEU A 42 -30.51 -0.74 -26.64
C LEU A 42 -31.38 -1.58 -25.67
N PRO A 43 -31.61 -2.89 -25.96
CA PRO A 43 -32.57 -3.73 -25.23
C PRO A 43 -32.35 -3.81 -23.71
N HIS A 44 -31.11 -3.71 -23.25
CA HIS A 44 -30.76 -3.86 -21.83
C HIS A 44 -30.83 -2.57 -21.00
N LYS A 45 -31.19 -1.43 -21.60
CA LYS A 45 -31.17 -0.11 -20.92
C LYS A 45 -32.45 0.73 -21.05
N ARG A 46 -33.50 0.16 -21.68
CA ARG A 46 -34.74 0.86 -22.08
C ARG A 46 -35.52 1.52 -20.93
N ASP A 47 -35.42 1.00 -19.71
CA ASP A 47 -36.27 1.47 -18.59
C ASP A 47 -35.60 2.54 -17.71
N ARG A 48 -34.36 2.94 -18.01
CA ARG A 48 -33.54 3.77 -17.09
C ARG A 48 -33.06 5.10 -17.67
N TRP A 49 -33.15 5.31 -18.99
CA TRP A 49 -32.56 6.48 -19.66
C TRP A 49 -33.41 6.95 -20.85
N THR A 50 -33.79 8.23 -20.87
CA THR A 50 -34.24 8.90 -22.11
C THR A 50 -33.02 9.44 -22.88
N PRO A 51 -33.10 9.67 -24.20
CA PRO A 51 -32.00 10.31 -24.93
C PRO A 51 -31.57 11.64 -24.31
N GLU A 52 -32.50 12.43 -23.80
CA GLU A 52 -32.25 13.75 -23.20
C GLU A 52 -31.50 13.63 -21.87
N SER A 53 -31.98 12.78 -20.96
CA SER A 53 -31.31 12.52 -19.67
C SER A 53 -29.92 11.93 -19.88
N LEU A 54 -29.79 10.96 -20.81
CA LEU A 54 -28.50 10.37 -21.13
C LEU A 54 -27.51 11.40 -21.68
N GLN A 55 -27.98 12.29 -22.57
CA GLN A 55 -27.15 13.35 -23.11
C GLN A 55 -26.71 14.35 -22.03
N ALA A 56 -27.64 14.78 -21.16
CA ALA A 56 -27.37 15.72 -20.08
C ALA A 56 -26.35 15.14 -19.07
N ASP A 57 -26.58 13.92 -18.58
CA ASP A 57 -25.70 13.26 -17.61
C ASP A 57 -24.31 12.98 -18.22
N SER A 58 -24.28 12.58 -19.49
CA SER A 58 -23.02 12.37 -20.21
C SER A 58 -22.26 13.68 -20.43
N ASP A 59 -22.96 14.78 -20.78
CA ASP A 59 -22.35 16.11 -20.91
C ASP A 59 -21.74 16.57 -19.59
N GLN A 60 -22.47 16.43 -18.48
CA GLN A 60 -21.97 16.78 -17.16
C GLN A 60 -20.76 15.92 -16.76
N SER A 61 -20.81 14.61 -17.00
CA SER A 61 -19.68 13.72 -16.76
C SER A 61 -18.44 14.14 -17.56
N ILE A 62 -18.60 14.57 -18.81
CA ILE A 62 -17.46 15.05 -19.63
C ILE A 62 -16.93 16.37 -19.08
N LYS A 63 -17.78 17.31 -18.65
CA LYS A 63 -17.32 18.56 -17.99
C LYS A 63 -16.52 18.26 -16.72
N ASP A 64 -16.92 17.26 -15.94
CA ASP A 64 -16.25 16.89 -14.70
C ASP A 64 -14.93 16.12 -14.95
N ARG A 65 -14.88 15.24 -15.94
CA ARG A 65 -13.71 14.36 -16.19
C ARG A 65 -12.71 14.95 -17.17
N PHE A 66 -13.19 15.71 -18.15
CA PHE A 66 -12.40 16.22 -19.27
C PHE A 66 -12.71 17.71 -19.55
N PRO A 67 -12.63 18.60 -18.55
CA PRO A 67 -13.04 20.00 -18.68
C PRO A 67 -12.35 20.70 -19.86
N ASP A 68 -11.02 20.63 -19.96
CA ASP A 68 -10.28 21.30 -21.02
C ASP A 68 -10.68 20.82 -22.42
N LYS A 69 -10.91 19.51 -22.58
CA LYS A 69 -11.35 18.92 -23.86
C LYS A 69 -12.79 19.35 -24.18
N TRP A 70 -13.64 19.46 -23.17
CA TRP A 70 -15.00 19.96 -23.32
C TRP A 70 -14.98 21.42 -23.79
N GLU A 71 -14.17 22.28 -23.16
CA GLU A 71 -14.06 23.70 -23.50
C GLU A 71 -13.59 23.90 -24.95
N VAL A 72 -12.55 23.17 -25.37
CA VAL A 72 -12.07 23.24 -26.76
C VAL A 72 -13.11 22.69 -27.75
N ALA A 73 -13.80 21.60 -27.39
CA ALA A 73 -14.83 21.01 -28.26
C ALA A 73 -16.07 21.90 -28.43
N ASN A 74 -16.39 22.75 -27.44
CA ASN A 74 -17.57 23.61 -27.45
C ASN A 74 -17.23 25.10 -27.67
N GLY A 75 -15.94 25.47 -27.71
CA GLY A 75 -15.48 26.86 -27.87
C GLY A 75 -15.89 27.78 -26.72
N ARG A 76 -16.10 27.23 -25.52
CA ARG A 76 -16.62 27.96 -24.36
C ARG A 76 -15.91 27.50 -23.09
N GLU A 77 -15.40 28.46 -22.32
CA GLU A 77 -14.88 28.19 -20.99
C GLU A 77 -16.01 27.83 -20.01
N LEU A 78 -15.73 26.89 -19.12
CA LEU A 78 -16.62 26.45 -18.05
C LEU A 78 -16.52 27.43 -16.89
N GLU A 79 -17.67 27.97 -16.51
CA GLU A 79 -17.81 28.87 -15.37
C GLU A 79 -17.78 28.10 -14.04
N PRO A 80 -17.51 28.78 -12.91
CA PRO A 80 -17.58 28.18 -11.59
C PRO A 80 -18.94 27.48 -11.33
N GLY A 81 -18.91 26.21 -10.96
CA GLY A 81 -20.09 25.36 -10.77
C GLY A 81 -20.46 24.48 -11.95
N GLU A 82 -19.84 24.63 -13.13
CA GLU A 82 -20.14 23.79 -14.29
C GLU A 82 -19.26 22.53 -14.37
N SER A 83 -18.14 22.49 -13.66
CA SER A 83 -17.26 21.34 -13.54
C SER A 83 -16.77 21.16 -12.12
N ARG A 84 -17.11 20.03 -11.51
CA ARG A 84 -16.66 19.66 -10.17
C ARG A 84 -15.14 19.68 -10.06
N GLN A 85 -14.44 19.20 -11.09
CA GLN A 85 -12.98 19.12 -11.08
C GLN A 85 -12.34 20.50 -11.16
N LYS A 86 -12.87 21.42 -12.00
CA LYS A 86 -12.34 22.80 -12.04
C LYS A 86 -12.60 23.53 -10.72
N ASP A 87 -13.80 23.39 -10.15
CA ASP A 87 -14.11 23.99 -8.85
C ASP A 87 -13.18 23.46 -7.75
N ILE A 88 -12.89 22.16 -7.75
CA ILE A 88 -11.92 21.53 -6.84
C ILE A 88 -10.53 22.16 -6.97
N LEU A 89 -10.08 22.45 -8.19
CA LEU A 89 -8.77 23.05 -8.44
C LEU A 89 -8.74 24.53 -8.03
N ILE A 90 -9.83 25.28 -8.29
CA ILE A 90 -9.97 26.67 -7.86
C ILE A 90 -9.91 26.74 -6.32
N TRP A 91 -10.68 25.90 -5.64
CA TRP A 91 -10.66 25.80 -4.18
C TRP A 91 -9.27 25.43 -3.66
N ALA A 92 -8.64 24.41 -4.23
CA ALA A 92 -7.32 23.97 -3.79
C ALA A 92 -6.24 25.04 -4.00
N LYS A 93 -6.36 25.87 -5.04
CA LYS A 93 -5.46 27.00 -5.29
C LYS A 93 -5.70 28.14 -4.28
N ALA A 94 -6.95 28.45 -3.97
CA ALA A 94 -7.29 29.46 -2.97
C ALA A 94 -6.76 29.09 -1.58
N HIS A 95 -6.73 27.79 -1.25
CA HIS A 95 -6.30 27.26 0.05
C HIS A 95 -4.87 26.66 0.03
N GLU A 96 -4.02 27.05 -0.92
CA GLU A 96 -2.65 26.49 -1.03
C GLU A 96 -1.77 26.82 0.19
N THR A 97 -2.03 27.98 0.81
CA THR A 97 -1.35 28.48 2.01
C THR A 97 -2.08 28.16 3.31
N ASP A 98 -3.23 27.50 3.24
CA ASP A 98 -4.02 27.12 4.40
C ASP A 98 -3.74 25.67 4.81
N PHE A 99 -4.00 25.35 6.07
CA PHE A 99 -3.97 23.96 6.54
C PHE A 99 -5.27 23.27 6.15
N VAL A 100 -5.21 22.29 5.24
CA VAL A 100 -6.38 21.51 4.82
C VAL A 100 -6.36 20.14 5.50
N VAL A 101 -7.49 19.76 6.09
CA VAL A 101 -7.66 18.48 6.79
C VAL A 101 -7.43 17.31 5.84
N THR A 102 -6.55 16.40 6.24
CA THR A 102 -6.23 15.14 5.53
C THR A 102 -6.81 13.92 6.24
N SER A 103 -6.92 13.96 7.58
CA SER A 103 -7.54 12.90 8.37
C SER A 103 -8.24 13.46 9.60
N ALA A 104 -9.23 12.74 10.10
CA ALA A 104 -9.99 13.15 11.29
C ALA A 104 -10.38 11.93 12.13
N ARG A 105 -10.35 12.09 13.44
CA ARG A 105 -10.78 11.12 14.44
C ARG A 105 -11.52 11.81 15.57
N LYS A 106 -12.39 11.08 16.28
CA LYS A 106 -13.07 11.62 17.46
C LYS A 106 -12.01 12.01 18.50
N ALA A 107 -12.20 13.15 19.17
CA ALA A 107 -11.40 13.47 20.33
C ALA A 107 -11.79 12.54 21.50
N GLU A 108 -10.83 12.16 22.33
CA GLU A 108 -11.06 11.26 23.47
C GLU A 108 -11.39 12.01 24.77
N SER A 109 -11.03 13.30 24.85
CA SER A 109 -11.36 14.19 25.96
C SER A 109 -12.81 14.65 25.94
N ASP A 110 -13.30 15.04 24.76
CA ASP A 110 -14.58 15.67 24.57
C ASP A 110 -15.31 15.10 23.33
N PRO A 111 -16.50 14.50 23.48
CA PRO A 111 -17.29 13.98 22.36
C PRO A 111 -17.76 15.05 21.37
N ASP A 112 -17.74 16.34 21.74
CA ASP A 112 -18.11 17.47 20.90
C ASP A 112 -16.92 18.04 20.12
N LEU A 113 -15.73 17.44 20.25
CA LEU A 113 -14.54 17.80 19.49
C LEU A 113 -14.10 16.69 18.52
N VAL A 114 -13.52 17.11 17.41
CA VAL A 114 -12.88 16.25 16.41
C VAL A 114 -11.42 16.65 16.32
N ARG A 115 -10.54 15.66 16.45
CA ARG A 115 -9.11 15.83 16.21
C ARG A 115 -8.83 15.60 14.75
N VAL A 116 -8.26 16.61 14.10
CA VAL A 116 -7.90 16.54 12.69
C VAL A 116 -6.40 16.63 12.52
N THR A 117 -5.88 15.90 11.54
CA THR A 117 -4.56 16.18 10.97
C THR A 117 -4.79 17.02 9.73
N ALA A 118 -4.10 18.15 9.64
CA ALA A 118 -4.18 19.04 8.51
C ALA A 118 -2.79 19.31 7.94
N ARG A 119 -2.72 19.46 6.62
CA ARG A 119 -1.49 19.70 5.88
C ARG A 119 -1.63 20.96 5.05
N ARG A 120 -0.58 21.78 5.04
CA ARG A 120 -0.45 22.93 4.16
C ARG A 120 0.35 22.55 2.92
N LYS A 121 -0.18 22.88 1.75
CA LYS A 121 0.39 22.44 0.48
C LYS A 121 1.67 23.20 0.10
N SER A 122 1.75 24.49 0.43
CA SER A 122 2.86 25.37 0.04
C SER A 122 4.23 24.93 0.56
N ASP A 123 4.30 24.38 1.78
CA ASP A 123 5.55 23.97 2.43
C ASP A 123 5.54 22.52 2.96
N GLY A 124 4.41 21.82 2.81
CA GLY A 124 4.24 20.45 3.30
C GLY A 124 4.12 20.35 4.83
N ALA A 125 3.97 21.48 5.54
CA ALA A 125 3.82 21.48 6.98
C ALA A 125 2.55 20.70 7.39
N GLU A 126 2.67 19.91 8.45
CA GLU A 126 1.57 19.11 8.99
C GLU A 126 1.38 19.42 10.48
N GLY A 127 0.13 19.50 10.92
CA GLY A 127 -0.24 19.77 12.29
C GLY A 127 -1.51 19.04 12.69
N GLU A 128 -1.68 18.82 13.99
CA GLU A 128 -2.94 18.32 14.55
C GLU A 128 -3.70 19.46 15.22
N TYR A 129 -5.02 19.51 15.01
CA TYR A 129 -5.88 20.57 15.50
C TYR A 129 -7.16 19.98 16.12
N LEU A 130 -7.74 20.69 17.08
CA LEU A 130 -9.06 20.41 17.62
C LEU A 130 -10.10 21.32 16.97
N ILE A 131 -11.16 20.71 16.46
CA ILE A 131 -12.26 21.40 15.77
C ILE A 131 -13.58 20.99 16.41
N PRO A 132 -14.52 21.93 16.65
CA PRO A 132 -15.87 21.58 17.06
C PRO A 132 -16.50 20.59 16.07
N LYS A 133 -17.03 19.49 16.61
CA LYS A 133 -17.61 18.40 15.81
C LYS A 133 -18.72 18.88 14.89
N ALA A 134 -19.60 19.75 15.37
CA ALA A 134 -20.69 20.31 14.56
C ALA A 134 -20.17 21.10 13.35
N GLU A 135 -19.10 21.89 13.53
CA GLU A 135 -18.44 22.64 12.44
C GLU A 135 -17.72 21.71 11.46
N TYR A 136 -17.06 20.67 11.97
CA TYR A 136 -16.42 19.68 11.11
C TYR A 136 -17.44 18.83 10.34
N GLU A 137 -18.57 18.47 10.94
CA GLU A 137 -19.64 17.70 10.29
C GLU A 137 -20.34 18.51 9.18
N SER A 138 -20.50 19.83 9.38
CA SER A 138 -21.02 20.72 8.35
C SER A 138 -20.05 20.97 7.19
N ARG A 139 -18.86 20.34 7.15
CA ARG A 139 -17.90 20.48 6.02
C ARG A 139 -18.44 20.05 4.66
N ARG A 140 -19.49 19.22 4.66
CA ARG A 140 -20.19 18.77 3.46
C ARG A 140 -21.10 19.86 2.90
N ASP A 141 -21.47 20.83 3.73
CA ASP A 141 -22.29 21.98 3.40
C ASP A 141 -21.35 23.19 3.28
N GLY A 142 -21.12 23.69 2.07
CA GLY A 142 -20.22 24.82 1.89
C GLY A 142 -19.84 25.10 0.45
N ASP A 143 -18.78 25.90 0.30
CA ASP A 143 -18.33 26.47 -0.97
C ASP A 143 -18.16 25.44 -2.08
N ARG A 144 -18.51 25.83 -3.31
CA ARG A 144 -18.30 25.02 -4.50
C ARG A 144 -16.82 24.63 -4.62
N GLY A 145 -16.55 23.37 -4.94
CA GLY A 145 -15.18 22.84 -5.05
C GLY A 145 -14.54 22.36 -3.75
N ARG A 146 -15.15 22.65 -2.59
CA ARG A 146 -14.68 22.14 -1.29
C ARG A 146 -14.72 20.62 -1.22
N ASP A 147 -15.74 19.98 -1.81
CA ASP A 147 -15.87 18.51 -1.94
C ASP A 147 -15.65 17.76 -0.60
N GLY A 148 -16.19 18.30 0.49
CA GLY A 148 -16.05 17.74 1.84
C GLY A 148 -14.69 17.97 2.52
N ARG A 149 -13.78 18.74 1.92
CA ARG A 149 -12.52 19.19 2.54
C ARG A 149 -12.80 20.26 3.59
N PHE A 150 -11.87 20.45 4.52
CA PHE A 150 -12.00 21.45 5.57
C PHE A 150 -10.68 22.21 5.70
N ALA A 151 -10.73 23.54 5.61
CA ALA A 151 -9.58 24.40 5.90
C ALA A 151 -9.63 24.78 7.39
N VAL A 152 -8.53 24.58 8.09
CA VAL A 152 -8.38 24.91 9.51
C VAL A 152 -8.21 26.42 9.65
N ASP A 153 -8.97 27.01 10.56
CA ASP A 153 -8.85 28.40 10.95
C ASP A 153 -7.92 28.50 12.16
N LEU A 154 -6.68 28.97 11.94
CA LEU A 154 -5.66 29.07 12.98
C LEU A 154 -6.02 30.04 14.12
N THR A 155 -7.03 30.91 13.93
CA THR A 155 -7.50 31.84 14.96
C THR A 155 -8.56 31.22 15.87
N ARG A 156 -9.24 30.16 15.41
CA ARG A 156 -10.37 29.51 16.10
C ARG A 156 -10.09 28.07 16.50
N HIS A 157 -9.21 27.37 15.79
CA HIS A 157 -8.93 25.95 15.98
C HIS A 157 -7.58 25.78 16.68
N ALA A 158 -7.63 25.26 17.91
CA ALA A 158 -6.45 25.08 18.73
C ALA A 158 -5.51 24.02 18.12
N GLN A 159 -4.24 24.39 17.92
CA GLN A 159 -3.21 23.45 17.49
C GLN A 159 -2.77 22.61 18.69
N LEU A 160 -2.74 21.29 18.50
CA LEU A 160 -2.19 20.39 19.49
C LEU A 160 -0.66 20.43 19.46
N PRO A 161 0.01 20.34 20.62
CA PRO A 161 1.45 20.19 20.65
C PRO A 161 1.85 18.96 19.83
N PRO A 162 2.97 19.03 19.08
CA PRO A 162 3.41 17.94 18.23
C PRO A 162 3.52 16.67 19.07
N ALA A 163 3.06 15.54 18.51
CA ALA A 163 3.25 14.27 19.19
C ALA A 163 4.75 14.07 19.46
N PRO A 164 5.13 13.47 20.61
CA PRO A 164 6.52 13.08 20.79
C PRO A 164 6.91 12.28 19.56
N LYS A 165 7.95 12.75 18.87
CA LYS A 165 8.50 12.09 17.70
C LYS A 165 8.69 10.64 18.09
N ALA A 166 8.13 9.69 17.31
CA ALA A 166 8.43 8.27 17.51
C ALA A 166 9.94 8.18 17.75
N ALA A 167 10.34 7.58 18.87
CA ALA A 167 11.74 7.53 19.29
C ALA A 167 12.56 7.18 18.04
N PRO A 168 13.65 7.93 17.74
CA PRO A 168 14.43 7.69 16.54
C PRO A 168 14.68 6.19 16.46
N GLU A 169 14.22 5.59 15.35
CA GLU A 169 14.36 4.16 15.10
C GLU A 169 15.82 3.81 15.41
N LEU A 170 16.02 3.00 16.45
CA LEU A 170 17.35 2.65 16.93
C LEU A 170 18.15 2.21 15.72
N ALA A 171 19.32 2.81 15.50
CA ALA A 171 20.17 2.45 14.37
C ALA A 171 20.30 0.91 14.31
N PRO A 172 20.15 0.29 13.13
CA PRO A 172 20.06 -1.15 13.01
C PRO A 172 21.30 -1.79 13.65
N THR A 173 21.08 -2.84 14.42
CA THR A 173 22.18 -3.58 15.05
C THR A 173 22.92 -4.37 13.98
N LEU A 174 24.22 -4.12 13.83
CA LEU A 174 25.07 -4.80 12.84
C LEU A 174 25.84 -5.95 13.49
N HIS A 175 25.72 -7.13 12.89
CA HIS A 175 26.40 -8.36 13.27
C HIS A 175 27.55 -8.64 12.32
N LYS A 176 28.75 -8.87 12.88
CA LYS A 176 29.93 -9.32 12.13
C LYS A 176 30.25 -10.75 12.51
N VAL A 177 30.52 -11.59 11.51
CA VAL A 177 30.82 -13.01 11.72
C VAL A 177 32.12 -13.34 11.00
N ALA A 178 33.09 -13.87 11.74
CA ALA A 178 34.32 -14.41 11.16
C ALA A 178 34.01 -15.74 10.46
N LEU A 179 34.29 -15.83 9.15
CA LEU A 179 34.04 -17.03 8.36
C LEU A 179 35.35 -17.82 8.18
N PRO A 180 35.33 -19.16 8.25
CA PRO A 180 36.53 -19.98 8.11
C PRO A 180 37.10 -19.89 6.69
N GLY A 181 38.39 -20.23 6.55
CA GLY A 181 39.05 -20.32 5.25
C GLY A 181 38.49 -21.44 4.38
N LEU A 182 38.72 -21.41 3.06
CA LEU A 182 38.18 -22.41 2.11
C LEU A 182 38.43 -23.86 2.52
N HIS A 183 39.64 -24.16 3.00
CA HIS A 183 40.02 -25.53 3.39
C HIS A 183 39.22 -26.04 4.59
N GLU A 184 39.09 -25.22 5.63
CA GLU A 184 38.27 -25.53 6.81
C GLU A 184 36.78 -25.59 6.46
N PHE A 185 36.34 -24.68 5.59
CA PHE A 185 34.96 -24.61 5.12
C PHE A 185 34.56 -25.87 4.33
N MET A 186 35.41 -26.36 3.43
CA MET A 186 35.16 -27.57 2.65
C MET A 186 35.26 -28.85 3.47
N ALA A 187 35.94 -28.81 4.62
CA ALA A 187 36.08 -29.92 5.54
C ALA A 187 34.94 -30.01 6.58
N ASP A 188 33.96 -29.10 6.56
CA ASP A 188 32.80 -29.13 7.48
C ASP A 188 31.99 -30.43 7.28
N PRO A 189 31.94 -31.34 8.28
CA PRO A 189 31.25 -32.63 8.17
C PRO A 189 29.72 -32.51 8.21
N VAL A 190 29.18 -31.33 8.57
CA VAL A 190 27.74 -31.10 8.72
C VAL A 190 27.08 -30.87 7.37
N MET A 191 27.80 -30.34 6.38
CA MET A 191 27.26 -29.95 5.08
C MET A 191 27.76 -30.88 3.95
N THR A 192 26.87 -31.18 3.01
CA THR A 192 27.29 -31.91 1.80
C THR A 192 28.24 -31.05 0.97
N ARG A 193 29.17 -31.68 0.22
CA ARG A 193 30.10 -30.96 -0.66
C ARG A 193 29.40 -30.00 -1.63
N ALA A 194 28.27 -30.40 -2.22
CA ALA A 194 27.50 -29.56 -3.12
C ALA A 194 26.81 -28.37 -2.41
N ALA A 195 26.49 -28.50 -1.12
CA ALA A 195 26.04 -27.37 -0.32
C ALA A 195 27.21 -26.42 -0.05
N ASN A 196 28.39 -26.95 0.34
CA ASN A 196 29.58 -26.15 0.58
C ASN A 196 29.99 -25.33 -0.66
N GLU A 197 29.99 -25.94 -1.85
CA GLU A 197 30.29 -25.24 -3.10
C GLU A 197 29.29 -24.11 -3.40
N ARG A 198 28.00 -24.30 -3.10
CA ARG A 198 26.98 -23.24 -3.24
C ARG A 198 27.19 -22.09 -2.26
N VAL A 199 27.47 -22.39 -0.99
CA VAL A 199 27.72 -21.37 0.02
C VAL A 199 28.95 -20.56 -0.34
N TRP A 200 30.05 -21.24 -0.71
CA TRP A 200 31.27 -20.56 -1.12
C TRP A 200 31.04 -19.68 -2.36
N GLY A 201 30.28 -20.17 -3.33
CA GLY A 201 29.88 -19.39 -4.50
C GLY A 201 29.09 -18.14 -4.16
N ASP A 202 28.14 -18.21 -3.23
CA ASP A 202 27.37 -17.05 -2.76
C ASP A 202 28.25 -16.05 -1.99
N LEU A 203 29.12 -16.54 -1.08
CA LEU A 203 30.04 -15.70 -0.32
C LEU A 203 31.00 -14.91 -1.21
N GLY A 204 31.42 -15.49 -2.34
CA GLY A 204 32.28 -14.84 -3.32
C GLY A 204 31.58 -13.87 -4.29
N LYS A 205 30.24 -13.80 -4.30
CA LYS A 205 29.50 -12.89 -5.20
C LYS A 205 29.72 -11.44 -4.80
N ARG A 206 29.92 -10.59 -5.81
CA ARG A 206 30.13 -9.14 -5.64
C ARG A 206 28.83 -8.38 -5.84
N TRP A 207 28.58 -7.42 -4.95
CA TRP A 207 27.41 -6.56 -4.94
C TRP A 207 27.83 -5.10 -4.93
N LYS A 208 27.16 -4.28 -5.73
CA LYS A 208 27.32 -2.83 -5.72
C LYS A 208 26.37 -2.24 -4.69
N LEU A 209 26.92 -1.59 -3.67
CA LEU A 209 26.18 -0.95 -2.59
C LEU A 209 25.67 0.43 -3.03
N GLN A 210 24.72 0.97 -2.26
CA GLN A 210 24.14 2.29 -2.52
C GLN A 210 25.15 3.43 -2.37
N ASP A 211 26.17 3.26 -1.51
CA ASP A 211 27.29 4.19 -1.34
C ASP A 211 28.35 4.12 -2.47
N GLY A 212 28.13 3.25 -3.47
CA GLY A 212 29.01 3.08 -4.62
C GLY A 212 30.13 2.05 -4.44
N ARG A 213 30.36 1.52 -3.24
CA ARG A 213 31.35 0.46 -3.01
C ARG A 213 30.90 -0.85 -3.66
N THR A 214 31.87 -1.64 -4.12
CA THR A 214 31.65 -3.04 -4.50
C THR A 214 32.25 -3.93 -3.42
N ARG A 215 31.45 -4.85 -2.88
CA ARG A 215 31.86 -5.78 -1.83
C ARG A 215 31.45 -7.20 -2.17
N THR A 216 32.24 -8.18 -1.75
CA THR A 216 31.76 -9.57 -1.72
C THR A 216 30.80 -9.77 -0.56
N LEU A 217 29.91 -10.76 -0.65
CA LEU A 217 29.04 -11.10 0.48
C LEU A 217 29.87 -11.48 1.72
N ARG A 218 31.02 -12.13 1.54
CA ARG A 218 31.97 -12.41 2.61
C ARG A 218 32.48 -11.14 3.31
N GLU A 219 32.99 -10.17 2.54
CA GLU A 219 33.47 -8.88 3.08
C GLU A 219 32.34 -8.15 3.84
N LEU A 220 31.11 -8.21 3.34
CA LEU A 220 29.96 -7.61 4.03
C LEU A 220 29.70 -8.26 5.40
N VAL A 221 29.78 -9.58 5.48
CA VAL A 221 29.53 -10.34 6.72
C VAL A 221 30.69 -10.23 7.72
N GLU A 222 31.94 -10.19 7.25
CA GLU A 222 33.13 -10.14 8.10
C GLU A 222 33.49 -8.70 8.53
N GLU A 223 33.43 -7.73 7.62
CA GLU A 223 33.99 -6.39 7.81
C GLU A 223 32.95 -5.30 8.03
N ASP A 224 31.97 -5.17 7.14
CA ASP A 224 30.97 -4.08 7.19
C ASP A 224 29.89 -4.36 8.26
N GLY A 225 29.50 -5.63 8.42
CA GLY A 225 28.44 -6.09 9.30
C GLY A 225 27.07 -6.06 8.63
N VAL A 226 26.20 -6.97 9.04
CA VAL A 226 24.88 -7.19 8.46
C VAL A 226 23.82 -7.17 9.55
N GLU A 227 22.60 -6.75 9.23
CA GLU A 227 21.49 -6.68 10.20
C GLU A 227 21.03 -8.07 10.62
N GLY A 228 21.20 -9.05 9.73
CA GLY A 228 20.86 -10.44 9.96
C GLY A 228 20.33 -11.09 8.69
N LEU A 229 19.53 -12.13 8.87
CA LEU A 229 18.95 -12.92 7.80
C LEU A 229 17.47 -12.58 7.66
N SER A 230 16.98 -12.47 6.42
CA SER A 230 15.54 -12.35 6.15
C SER A 230 15.11 -13.18 4.95
N ALA A 231 13.86 -13.64 4.95
CA ALA A 231 13.28 -14.36 3.84
C ALA A 231 11.89 -13.82 3.49
N TRP A 232 11.52 -13.95 2.22
CA TRP A 232 10.19 -13.59 1.74
C TRP A 232 9.65 -14.66 0.80
N THR A 233 8.34 -14.65 0.63
CA THR A 233 7.67 -15.57 -0.28
C THR A 233 7.63 -14.96 -1.69
N ASP A 234 8.25 -15.62 -2.66
CA ASP A 234 8.04 -15.38 -4.10
C ASP A 234 7.14 -16.48 -4.64
N ARG A 235 5.88 -16.11 -4.91
CA ARG A 235 4.81 -17.00 -5.40
C ARG A 235 4.66 -18.25 -4.54
N THR A 236 5.36 -19.33 -4.89
CA THR A 236 5.26 -20.65 -4.26
C THR A 236 6.51 -21.08 -3.49
N ARG A 237 7.52 -20.20 -3.37
CA ARG A 237 8.83 -20.53 -2.76
C ARG A 237 9.31 -19.43 -1.82
N LEU A 238 10.11 -19.83 -0.84
CA LEU A 238 10.88 -18.89 -0.01
C LEU A 238 12.13 -18.48 -0.75
N GLN A 239 12.36 -17.18 -0.83
CA GLN A 239 13.61 -16.57 -1.22
C GLN A 239 14.32 -16.07 0.03
N TYR A 240 15.61 -16.40 0.14
CA TYR A 240 16.43 -16.10 1.30
C TYR A 240 17.36 -14.94 1.02
N SER A 241 17.68 -14.16 2.04
CA SER A 241 18.54 -12.99 1.92
C SER A 241 19.30 -12.67 3.19
N VAL A 242 20.35 -11.87 3.03
CA VAL A 242 21.03 -11.16 4.12
C VAL A 242 20.58 -9.71 4.09
N SER A 243 20.11 -9.20 5.23
CA SER A 243 19.72 -7.80 5.41
C SER A 243 20.94 -6.93 5.71
N ILE A 244 21.04 -5.81 5.02
CA ILE A 244 22.07 -4.77 5.19
C ILE A 244 21.38 -3.40 5.28
N PRO A 245 22.03 -2.37 5.85
CA PRO A 245 21.42 -1.04 5.99
C PRO A 245 20.85 -0.43 4.71
N SER A 246 21.44 -0.78 3.55
CA SER A 246 21.00 -0.28 2.24
C SER A 246 20.04 -1.21 1.50
N GLY A 247 19.57 -2.31 2.10
CA GLY A 247 18.63 -3.25 1.47
C GLY A 247 18.87 -4.73 1.82
N SER A 248 18.62 -5.62 0.86
CA SER A 248 18.77 -7.07 1.08
C SER A 248 19.50 -7.74 -0.08
N ILE A 249 20.41 -8.66 0.23
CA ILE A 249 21.16 -9.43 -0.75
C ILE A 249 20.60 -10.85 -0.83
N PRO A 250 20.11 -11.33 -1.99
CA PRO A 250 19.58 -12.67 -2.13
C PRO A 250 20.68 -13.72 -2.03
N ILE A 251 20.40 -14.79 -1.29
CA ILE A 251 21.29 -15.93 -1.07
C ILE A 251 20.56 -17.25 -1.32
N SER A 252 21.33 -18.32 -1.53
CA SER A 252 20.77 -19.67 -1.59
C SER A 252 20.33 -20.16 -0.22
N LYS A 253 19.44 -21.17 -0.19
CA LYS A 253 19.04 -21.85 1.05
C LYS A 253 20.23 -22.46 1.79
N ALA A 254 21.23 -22.98 1.07
CA ALA A 254 22.42 -23.54 1.69
C ALA A 254 23.19 -22.47 2.48
N THR A 255 23.33 -21.27 1.89
CA THR A 255 23.98 -20.12 2.54
C THR A 255 23.16 -19.63 3.74
N TRP A 256 21.83 -19.62 3.63
CA TRP A 256 20.94 -19.33 4.75
C TRP A 256 21.14 -20.29 5.91
N ASP A 257 21.04 -21.60 5.65
CA ASP A 257 21.17 -22.65 6.68
C ASP A 257 22.56 -22.62 7.35
N TYR A 258 23.58 -22.18 6.62
CA TYR A 258 24.93 -22.01 7.15
C TYR A 258 25.04 -20.76 8.03
N LEU A 259 24.59 -19.61 7.53
CA LEU A 259 24.70 -18.33 8.25
C LEU A 259 23.77 -18.23 9.45
N SER A 260 22.64 -18.96 9.46
CA SER A 260 21.67 -18.96 10.58
C SER A 260 22.23 -19.54 11.88
N ARG A 261 23.41 -20.17 11.82
CA ARG A 261 24.17 -20.61 13.00
C ARG A 261 24.79 -19.44 13.77
N SER A 262 25.05 -18.32 13.09
CA SER A 262 25.81 -17.18 13.62
C SER A 262 25.12 -15.83 13.47
N LEU A 263 24.12 -15.73 12.59
CA LEU A 263 23.34 -14.52 12.34
C LEU A 263 21.88 -14.72 12.76
N PRO A 264 21.24 -13.71 13.37
CA PRO A 264 19.83 -13.78 13.73
C PRO A 264 18.94 -13.71 12.48
N ASP A 265 17.78 -14.37 12.55
CA ASP A 265 16.68 -14.11 11.63
C ASP A 265 15.96 -12.83 12.10
N THR A 266 15.92 -11.81 11.26
CA THR A 266 15.33 -10.50 11.59
C THR A 266 13.81 -10.53 11.53
N ARG A 267 13.22 -11.59 10.99
CA ARG A 267 11.77 -11.77 10.97
C ARG A 267 11.27 -12.11 12.37
N SER A 268 10.17 -11.48 12.78
CA SER A 268 9.42 -11.94 13.95
C SER A 268 8.98 -13.40 13.76
N GLU A 269 8.86 -14.16 14.84
CA GLU A 269 8.37 -15.54 14.81
C GLU A 269 7.04 -15.69 14.06
N TRP A 270 6.12 -14.74 14.23
CA TRP A 270 4.84 -14.73 13.51
C TRP A 270 5.03 -14.65 11.99
N HIS A 271 5.78 -13.66 11.50
CA HIS A 271 6.07 -13.53 10.07
C HIS A 271 6.73 -14.78 9.48
N ALA A 272 7.70 -15.36 10.20
CA ALA A 272 8.37 -16.59 9.75
C ALA A 272 7.38 -17.77 9.66
N ALA A 273 6.52 -17.95 10.67
CA ALA A 273 5.51 -18.99 10.69
C ALA A 273 4.44 -18.79 9.60
N GLN A 274 4.00 -17.54 9.39
CA GLN A 274 3.01 -17.20 8.37
C GLN A 274 3.54 -17.49 6.96
N GLN A 275 4.78 -17.13 6.66
CA GLN A 275 5.39 -17.42 5.36
C GLN A 275 5.53 -18.93 5.11
N ALA A 276 5.92 -19.70 6.14
CA ALA A 276 5.98 -21.15 6.05
C ALA A 276 4.60 -21.76 5.75
N TYR A 277 3.55 -21.28 6.44
CA TYR A 277 2.18 -21.68 6.15
C TYR A 277 1.74 -21.32 4.72
N SER A 278 1.98 -20.09 4.26
CA SER A 278 1.64 -19.66 2.91
C SER A 278 2.27 -20.56 1.83
N VAL A 279 3.55 -20.91 1.99
CA VAL A 279 4.26 -21.80 1.06
C VAL A 279 3.65 -23.21 1.06
N ALA A 280 3.28 -23.74 2.23
CA ALA A 280 2.63 -25.04 2.33
C ALA A 280 1.24 -25.04 1.65
N LEU A 281 0.48 -23.96 1.84
CA LEU A 281 -0.81 -23.76 1.19
C LEU A 281 -0.67 -23.70 -0.34
N SER A 282 0.26 -22.89 -0.85
CA SER A 282 0.49 -22.81 -2.30
C SER A 282 0.95 -24.13 -2.92
N LYS A 283 1.71 -24.96 -2.20
CA LYS A 283 2.05 -26.32 -2.65
C LYS A 283 0.82 -27.22 -2.72
N LEU A 284 -0.07 -27.15 -1.73
CA LEU A 284 -1.33 -27.89 -1.74
C LEU A 284 -2.22 -27.43 -2.90
N GLU A 285 -2.34 -26.14 -3.13
CA GLU A 285 -3.09 -25.57 -4.26
C GLU A 285 -2.52 -26.03 -5.60
N ALA A 286 -1.21 -25.99 -5.79
CA ALA A 286 -0.57 -26.46 -7.01
C ALA A 286 -0.81 -27.96 -7.27
N GLU A 287 -0.83 -28.79 -6.22
CA GLU A 287 -1.13 -30.24 -6.34
C GLU A 287 -2.62 -30.49 -6.62
N THR A 288 -3.53 -29.58 -6.21
CA THR A 288 -4.99 -29.76 -6.33
C THR A 288 -5.64 -29.05 -7.52
N GLN A 289 -5.06 -27.96 -8.04
CA GLN A 289 -5.56 -27.20 -9.20
C GLN A 289 -5.06 -27.73 -10.56
N GLY A 290 -4.15 -28.71 -10.58
CA GLY A 290 -3.66 -29.38 -11.80
C GLY A 290 -4.74 -30.25 -12.46
N GLY A 291 -5.70 -29.62 -13.13
CA GLY A 291 -6.86 -30.24 -13.77
C GLY A 291 -6.51 -31.25 -14.87
N ASN A 292 -6.48 -32.52 -14.50
CA ASN A 292 -6.96 -33.59 -15.37
C ASN A 292 -7.93 -34.45 -14.56
N TYR A 293 -9.13 -34.66 -15.08
CA TYR A 293 -10.18 -35.49 -14.45
C TYR A 293 -9.68 -36.93 -14.16
N GLU A 294 -8.59 -37.35 -14.80
CA GLU A 294 -7.88 -38.62 -14.57
C GLU A 294 -6.96 -38.65 -13.34
N VAL A 295 -6.49 -37.50 -12.83
CA VAL A 295 -5.62 -37.40 -11.64
C VAL A 295 -6.36 -37.79 -10.36
N TRP A 296 -7.69 -37.64 -10.33
CA TRP A 296 -8.54 -38.07 -9.21
C TRP A 296 -8.64 -39.60 -9.06
N ARG A 297 -8.00 -40.38 -9.95
CA ARG A 297 -7.77 -41.83 -9.81
C ARG A 297 -6.35 -42.21 -9.37
N ASP A 298 -5.40 -41.26 -9.31
CA ASP A 298 -4.04 -41.56 -8.84
C ASP A 298 -3.96 -41.48 -7.31
N GLU A 299 -3.95 -42.65 -6.67
CA GLU A 299 -3.78 -42.79 -5.22
C GLU A 299 -2.46 -42.16 -4.72
N LYS A 300 -1.41 -42.06 -5.55
CA LYS A 300 -0.17 -41.37 -5.18
C LYS A 300 -0.33 -39.86 -5.15
N ALA A 301 -1.10 -39.27 -6.07
CA ALA A 301 -1.44 -37.85 -6.06
C ALA A 301 -2.30 -37.52 -4.82
N LYS A 302 -3.30 -38.35 -4.51
CA LYS A 302 -4.11 -38.22 -3.28
C LYS A 302 -3.26 -38.29 -2.02
N ALA A 303 -2.36 -39.27 -1.92
CA ALA A 303 -1.46 -39.41 -0.77
C ALA A 303 -0.52 -38.20 -0.62
N ARG A 304 -0.03 -37.62 -1.73
CA ARG A 304 0.78 -36.40 -1.71
C ARG A 304 -0.03 -35.18 -1.26
N ALA A 305 -1.22 -34.98 -1.81
CA ALA A 305 -2.13 -33.91 -1.40
C ALA A 305 -2.51 -34.02 0.09
N ALA A 306 -2.78 -35.24 0.58
CA ALA A 306 -3.07 -35.48 2.00
C ALA A 306 -1.89 -35.10 2.92
N LYS A 307 -0.65 -35.42 2.53
CA LYS A 307 0.55 -35.00 3.27
C LYS A 307 0.74 -33.48 3.26
N LEU A 308 0.53 -32.84 2.11
CA LEU A 308 0.60 -31.38 1.99
C LEU A 308 -0.49 -30.69 2.82
N ALA A 309 -1.70 -31.25 2.85
CA ALA A 309 -2.81 -30.74 3.67
C ALA A 309 -2.53 -30.88 5.18
N ALA A 310 -1.97 -32.02 5.61
CA ALA A 310 -1.56 -32.22 7.01
C ALA A 310 -0.48 -31.21 7.43
N GLU A 311 0.54 -31.00 6.58
CA GLU A 311 1.60 -30.02 6.83
C GLU A 311 1.07 -28.57 6.84
N ALA A 312 0.21 -28.21 5.88
CA ALA A 312 -0.43 -26.90 5.86
C ALA A 312 -1.30 -26.66 7.12
N THR A 313 -1.99 -27.68 7.62
CA THR A 313 -2.78 -27.60 8.86
C THR A 313 -1.89 -27.38 10.07
N ARG A 314 -0.79 -28.14 10.19
CA ARG A 314 0.19 -27.96 11.26
C ARG A 314 0.80 -26.56 11.26
N LEU A 315 1.25 -26.09 10.09
CA LEU A 315 1.87 -24.77 9.95
C LEU A 315 0.87 -23.64 10.19
N ARG A 316 -0.41 -23.83 9.86
CA ARG A 316 -1.48 -22.90 10.20
C ARG A 316 -1.60 -22.71 11.71
N GLN A 317 -1.59 -23.81 12.47
CA GLN A 317 -1.68 -23.76 13.94
C GLN A 317 -0.48 -23.01 14.53
N ILE A 318 0.74 -23.34 14.09
CA ILE A 318 1.97 -22.66 14.53
C ILE A 318 1.90 -21.15 14.21
N SER A 319 1.44 -20.79 13.00
CA SER A 319 1.26 -19.38 12.62
C SER A 319 0.23 -18.66 13.50
N GLN A 320 -0.90 -19.30 13.80
CA GLN A 320 -1.94 -18.73 14.67
C GLN A 320 -1.44 -18.53 16.10
N GLU A 321 -0.71 -19.49 16.65
CA GLU A 321 -0.11 -19.37 17.99
C GLU A 321 0.98 -18.29 18.05
N ALA A 322 1.82 -18.20 17.02
CA ALA A 322 2.82 -17.15 16.91
C ALA A 322 2.17 -15.76 16.75
N TYR A 323 1.08 -15.67 15.98
CA TYR A 323 0.28 -14.45 15.86
C TYR A 323 -0.33 -14.03 17.20
N ALA A 324 -0.92 -14.97 17.94
CA ALA A 324 -1.50 -14.69 19.25
C ALA A 324 -0.44 -14.15 20.24
N ARG A 325 0.76 -14.74 20.25
CA ARG A 325 1.89 -14.26 21.06
C ARG A 325 2.35 -12.86 20.63
N HIS A 326 2.47 -12.62 19.33
CA HIS A 326 2.80 -11.31 18.78
C HIS A 326 1.73 -10.27 19.14
N GLU A 327 0.45 -10.59 19.02
CA GLU A 327 -0.66 -9.70 19.35
C GLU A 327 -0.71 -9.38 20.85
N ALA A 328 -0.47 -10.38 21.72
CA ALA A 328 -0.40 -10.19 23.16
C ALA A 328 0.78 -9.29 23.55
N ALA A 329 1.97 -9.52 22.97
CA ALA A 329 3.14 -8.67 23.19
C ALA A 329 2.90 -7.23 22.71
N ARG A 330 2.28 -7.06 21.53
CA ARG A 330 1.89 -5.76 20.99
C ARG A 330 0.91 -5.04 21.91
N LYS A 331 -0.13 -5.72 22.39
CA LYS A 331 -1.11 -5.17 23.35
C LYS A 331 -0.49 -4.81 24.70
N ALA A 332 0.50 -5.58 25.16
CA ALA A 332 1.22 -5.28 26.41
C ALA A 332 2.19 -4.09 26.26
N ALA A 333 2.71 -3.87 25.05
CA ALA A 333 3.58 -2.73 24.73
C ALA A 333 2.79 -1.47 24.32
N GLU A 334 1.53 -1.63 23.92
CA GLU A 334 0.63 -0.50 23.69
C GLU A 334 0.38 0.21 25.03
N PRO A 335 0.66 1.52 25.12
CA PRO A 335 0.24 2.30 26.29
C PRO A 335 -1.27 2.10 26.48
N THR A 336 -1.69 1.87 27.72
CA THR A 336 -3.09 1.55 28.01
C THR A 336 -4.00 2.68 27.50
N PRO A 337 -5.27 2.40 27.16
CA PRO A 337 -6.21 3.45 26.80
C PRO A 337 -6.28 4.58 27.83
N GLU A 338 -6.04 4.27 29.10
CA GLU A 338 -5.96 5.25 30.19
C GLU A 338 -4.69 6.11 30.14
N GLN A 339 -3.54 5.52 29.81
CA GLN A 339 -2.26 6.24 29.63
C GLN A 339 -2.29 7.11 28.37
N LEU A 340 -2.80 6.57 27.26
CA LEU A 340 -3.02 7.32 26.04
C LEU A 340 -4.00 8.46 26.29
N LYS A 341 -5.16 8.19 26.92
CA LYS A 341 -6.13 9.22 27.27
C LYS A 341 -5.55 10.26 28.22
N ALA A 342 -4.70 9.88 29.18
CA ALA A 342 -4.04 10.82 30.09
C ALA A 342 -3.00 11.70 29.38
N ASP A 343 -2.17 11.13 28.50
CA ASP A 343 -1.21 11.89 27.68
C ASP A 343 -1.94 12.80 26.67
N LEU A 344 -3.02 12.31 26.07
CA LEU A 344 -3.86 13.08 25.17
C LEU A 344 -4.62 14.19 25.88
N LEU A 345 -5.24 13.91 27.03
CA LEU A 345 -5.86 14.93 27.88
C LEU A 345 -4.82 15.96 28.32
N ALA A 346 -3.61 15.54 28.70
CA ALA A 346 -2.55 16.48 29.05
C ALA A 346 -2.18 17.40 27.88
N ARG A 347 -2.08 16.86 26.66
CA ARG A 347 -1.81 17.62 25.43
C ARG A 347 -2.96 18.55 25.02
N GLU A 348 -4.21 18.11 25.21
CA GLU A 348 -5.42 18.86 24.86
C GLU A 348 -5.73 19.95 25.93
N CYS A 349 -5.50 19.66 27.22
CA CYS A 349 -5.54 20.65 28.31
C CYS A 349 -4.42 21.70 28.15
N ALA A 350 -3.22 21.31 27.74
CA ALA A 350 -2.14 22.25 27.48
C ALA A 350 -2.46 23.21 26.31
N ALA A 351 -3.29 22.79 25.35
CA ALA A 351 -3.74 23.62 24.24
C ALA A 351 -4.89 24.58 24.60
N THR A 352 -5.56 24.39 25.75
CA THR A 352 -6.72 25.19 26.20
C THR A 352 -6.39 26.20 27.31
N LEU A 353 -5.13 26.28 27.76
CA LEU A 353 -4.68 27.33 28.69
C LEU A 353 -4.43 28.64 27.93
N PRO A 354 -5.02 29.78 28.33
CA PRO A 354 -4.69 31.08 27.76
C PRO A 354 -3.26 31.49 28.16
N ALA A 355 -2.53 32.08 27.21
CA ALA A 355 -1.20 32.65 27.41
C ALA A 355 -1.21 33.86 28.35
#